data_AF-A0A8H3D0X2-F1
#
_entry.id   AF-A0A8H3D0X2-F1
#
_cell.length_a   1.000
_cell.length_b   1.000
_cell.length_c   1.000
_cell.angle_alpha   90.00
_cell.angle_beta   90.00
_cell.angle_gamma   90.00
#
_symmetry.space_group_name_H-M   'P 1'
#
loop_
_entity.id
_entity.type
_entity.pdbx_description
1 polymer ?
#
loop_
_entity_poly.entity_id
_entity_poly.type
_entity_poly.pdbx_seq_one_letter_code
_entity_poly.pdbx_strand_id
1 'polypeptide(L)'
;MPEKRTKYTPAPVPAKPGKMQRWMTWATIFCIVAGLYSWMDTIKDRWYIFDHKALHELSQEAIALHNDDMPKIISHIVSNLTQTHGTRHINVREHEWVFNNAGGAMGAMYIIHASITEYLIIFGTPLGTEGHSGRHTADDYFNILKGEQWAFAAGGLEMERYPAGSVHHLPRGIVKQYKMHEGCWALEYARGWIPLMLPFGFADTFSSTFDFPTLWDTVYVTGREMIRNLLVGKI
;
A
#
# COMPACT_ATOMS: atom_id res chain seq x y z
N MET A 1 13.74 57.43 57.10
CA MET A 1 14.57 56.32 56.57
C MET A 1 14.12 56.04 55.14
N PRO A 2 14.99 56.07 54.11
CA PRO A 2 14.57 55.71 52.77
C PRO A 2 14.68 54.19 52.58
N GLU A 3 13.58 53.60 52.13
CA GLU A 3 13.43 52.18 51.81
C GLU A 3 14.24 51.85 50.54
N LYS A 4 15.23 50.95 50.66
CA LYS A 4 16.05 50.51 49.52
C LYS A 4 15.19 49.69 48.57
N ARG A 5 14.81 50.27 47.42
CA ARG A 5 14.29 49.51 46.26
C ARG A 5 15.33 48.48 45.82
N THR A 6 15.05 47.20 46.07
CA THR A 6 15.77 46.07 45.48
C THR A 6 15.52 46.05 43.97
N LYS A 7 16.60 46.22 43.19
CA LYS A 7 16.57 46.13 41.72
C LYS A 7 16.15 44.71 41.31
N TYR A 8 14.98 44.58 40.70
CA TYR A 8 14.55 43.35 40.03
C TYR A 8 15.54 43.04 38.89
N THR A 9 16.24 41.92 39.01
CA THR A 9 17.11 41.40 37.95
C THR A 9 16.32 40.31 37.21
N PRO A 10 15.94 40.51 35.93
CA PRO A 10 15.25 39.48 35.19
C PRO A 10 16.14 38.24 35.06
N ALA A 11 15.53 37.06 35.20
CA ALA A 11 16.24 35.79 35.06
C ALA A 11 16.94 35.71 33.69
N PRO A 12 18.16 35.16 33.62
CA PRO A 12 18.89 35.03 32.37
C PRO A 12 18.09 34.19 31.37
N VAL A 13 17.89 34.75 30.18
CA VAL A 13 17.22 34.04 29.07
C VAL A 13 18.12 32.88 28.64
N PRO A 14 17.60 31.64 28.54
CA PRO A 14 18.41 30.49 28.15
C PRO A 14 19.04 30.72 26.77
N ALA A 15 20.35 30.48 26.67
CA ALA A 15 21.12 30.70 25.45
C ALA A 15 20.56 29.82 24.31
N LYS A 16 20.44 30.40 23.11
CA LYS A 16 20.01 29.65 21.92
C LYS A 16 21.03 28.53 21.64
N PRO A 17 20.58 27.29 21.36
CA PRO A 17 21.48 26.18 21.09
C PRO A 17 22.34 26.49 19.86
N GLY A 18 23.65 26.26 19.99
CA GLY A 18 24.63 26.48 18.93
C GLY A 18 24.36 25.61 17.70
N LYS A 19 24.91 25.99 16.54
CA LYS A 19 24.73 25.24 15.27
C LYS A 19 25.08 23.76 15.43
N MET A 20 26.19 23.45 16.10
CA MET A 20 26.64 22.07 16.34
C MET A 20 25.67 21.28 17.22
N GLN A 21 25.14 21.91 18.29
CA GLN A 21 24.15 21.27 19.16
C GLN A 21 22.86 20.93 18.40
N ARG A 22 22.41 21.81 17.49
CA ARG A 22 21.25 21.54 16.63
C ARG A 22 21.50 20.36 15.68
N TRP A 23 22.67 20.31 15.04
CA TRP A 23 23.04 19.17 14.18
C TRP A 23 23.09 17.86 14.95
N MET A 24 23.67 17.88 16.17
CA MET A 24 23.69 16.70 17.04
C MET A 24 22.28 16.27 17.46
N THR A 25 21.38 17.22 17.76
CA THR A 25 19.97 16.91 18.05
C THR A 25 19.30 16.23 16.86
N TRP A 26 19.45 16.75 15.64
CA TRP A 26 18.88 16.14 14.44
C TRP A 26 19.47 14.76 14.13
N ALA A 27 20.79 14.60 14.27
CA ALA A 27 21.45 13.31 14.11
C ALA A 27 20.93 12.29 15.14
N THR A 28 20.74 12.72 16.39
CA THR A 28 20.20 11.86 17.45
C THR A 28 18.76 11.44 17.15
N ILE A 29 17.90 12.39 16.77
CA ILE A 29 16.51 12.09 16.36
C ILE A 29 16.49 11.11 15.19
N PHE A 30 17.32 11.35 14.17
CA PHE A 30 17.43 10.46 13.02
C PHE A 30 17.84 9.05 13.44
N CYS A 31 18.88 8.90 14.26
CA CYS A 31 19.31 7.59 14.75
C CYS A 31 18.21 6.87 15.54
N ILE A 32 17.47 7.59 16.40
CA ILE A 32 16.34 7.01 17.14
C ILE A 32 15.24 6.56 16.19
N VAL A 33 14.82 7.40 15.25
CA VAL A 33 13.77 7.07 14.27
C VAL A 33 14.20 5.91 13.38
N ALA A 34 15.43 5.91 12.88
CA ALA A 34 15.98 4.83 12.06
C ALA A 34 16.07 3.51 12.85
N GLY A 35 16.52 3.57 14.11
CA GLY A 35 16.56 2.42 15.00
C GLY A 35 15.17 1.86 15.31
N LEU A 36 14.20 2.73 15.62
CA LEU A 36 12.80 2.34 15.84
C LEU A 36 12.18 1.72 14.58
N TYR A 37 12.37 2.34 13.42
CA TYR A 37 11.91 1.81 12.14
C TYR A 37 12.53 0.44 11.86
N SER A 38 13.85 0.31 11.99
CA SER A 38 14.54 -0.97 11.79
C SER A 38 14.04 -2.05 12.73
N TRP A 39 13.74 -1.71 13.99
CA TRP A 39 13.17 -2.65 14.95
C TRP A 39 11.73 -3.03 14.60
N MET A 40 10.86 -2.05 14.33
CA MET A 40 9.47 -2.28 13.91
C MET A 40 9.41 -3.14 12.64
N ASP A 41 10.35 -2.95 11.71
CA ASP A 41 10.43 -3.75 10.49
C ASP A 41 10.69 -5.24 10.75
N THR A 42 11.30 -5.61 11.89
CA THR A 42 11.53 -7.02 12.26
C THR A 42 10.32 -7.71 12.89
N ILE A 43 9.32 -6.95 13.34
CA ILE A 43 8.12 -7.47 14.02
C ILE A 43 6.82 -7.19 13.27
N LYS A 44 6.91 -6.57 12.09
CA LYS A 44 5.74 -6.10 11.34
C LYS A 44 4.80 -7.21 10.89
N ASP A 45 5.34 -8.41 10.74
CA ASP A 45 4.63 -9.62 10.41
C ASP A 45 3.57 -10.01 11.44
N ARG A 46 3.75 -9.61 12.71
CA ARG A 46 2.76 -9.82 13.77
C ARG A 46 1.45 -9.06 13.56
N TRP A 47 1.47 -8.03 12.73
CA TRP A 47 0.28 -7.28 12.39
C TRP A 47 -0.42 -7.84 11.17
N TYR A 48 0.15 -8.81 10.45
CA TYR A 48 -0.50 -9.36 9.26
C TYR A 48 -1.73 -10.18 9.63
N ILE A 49 -2.85 -9.91 8.96
CA ILE A 49 -4.09 -10.69 9.11
C ILE A 49 -4.34 -11.63 7.94
N PHE A 50 -3.66 -11.44 6.81
CA PHE A 50 -3.79 -12.30 5.65
C PHE A 50 -2.57 -13.21 5.50
N ASP A 51 -2.83 -14.45 5.07
CA ASP A 51 -1.79 -15.36 4.60
C ASP A 51 -1.81 -15.39 3.06
N HIS A 52 -0.66 -15.14 2.45
CA HIS A 52 -0.57 -15.03 0.99
C HIS A 52 -0.87 -16.35 0.27
N LYS A 53 -0.67 -17.51 0.89
CA LYS A 53 -0.99 -18.81 0.31
C LYS A 53 -2.49 -19.06 0.41
N ALA A 54 -3.11 -18.72 1.53
CA ALA A 54 -4.56 -18.78 1.68
C ALA A 54 -5.27 -17.86 0.67
N LEU A 55 -4.75 -16.66 0.41
CA LEU A 55 -5.27 -15.77 -0.64
C LEU A 55 -5.12 -16.36 -2.04
N HIS A 56 -4.02 -17.07 -2.30
CA HIS A 56 -3.80 -17.76 -3.57
C HIS A 56 -4.80 -18.92 -3.76
N GLU A 57 -4.98 -19.74 -2.73
CA GLU A 57 -5.95 -20.83 -2.71
C GLU A 57 -7.38 -20.31 -2.92
N LEU A 58 -7.76 -19.24 -2.21
CA LEU A 58 -9.06 -18.58 -2.38
C LEU A 58 -9.26 -18.04 -3.81
N SER A 59 -8.19 -17.49 -4.41
CA SER A 59 -8.24 -17.01 -5.78
C SER A 59 -8.48 -18.16 -6.77
N GLN A 60 -7.78 -19.29 -6.60
CA GLN A 60 -8.00 -20.47 -7.44
C GLN A 60 -9.40 -21.07 -7.26
N GLU A 61 -9.89 -21.15 -6.01
CA GLU A 61 -11.25 -21.60 -5.70
C GLU A 61 -12.30 -20.73 -6.42
N ALA A 62 -12.18 -19.41 -6.31
CA ALA A 62 -13.12 -18.47 -6.92
C ALA A 62 -13.13 -18.60 -8.47
N ILE A 63 -11.96 -18.75 -9.08
CA ILE A 63 -11.82 -19.01 -10.53
C ILE A 63 -12.48 -20.33 -10.91
N ALA A 64 -12.24 -21.41 -10.15
CA ALA A 64 -12.82 -22.72 -10.45
C ALA A 64 -14.36 -22.72 -10.35
N LEU A 65 -14.93 -21.96 -9.41
CA LEU A 65 -16.38 -21.86 -9.21
C LEU A 65 -17.09 -20.96 -10.23
N HIS A 66 -16.41 -19.92 -10.71
CA HIS A 66 -17.05 -18.84 -11.46
C HIS A 66 -16.44 -18.59 -12.85
N ASN A 67 -15.41 -19.35 -13.24
CA ASN A 67 -14.69 -19.24 -14.50
C ASN A 67 -14.26 -17.79 -14.78
N ASP A 68 -14.70 -17.20 -15.89
CA ASP A 68 -14.32 -15.84 -16.32
C ASP A 68 -15.30 -14.73 -15.85
N ASP A 69 -16.28 -15.05 -14.99
CA ASP A 69 -17.28 -14.12 -14.45
C ASP A 69 -16.70 -13.30 -13.29
N MET A 70 -15.95 -12.25 -13.63
CA MET A 70 -15.26 -11.38 -12.67
C MET A 70 -16.14 -10.84 -11.54
N PRO A 71 -17.37 -10.33 -11.78
CA PRO A 71 -18.25 -9.94 -10.69
C PRO A 71 -18.48 -11.06 -9.66
N LYS A 72 -18.76 -12.28 -10.11
CA LYS A 72 -18.95 -13.42 -9.19
C LYS A 72 -17.66 -13.82 -8.48
N ILE A 73 -16.52 -13.80 -9.17
CA ILE A 73 -15.21 -14.06 -8.54
C ILE A 73 -14.95 -13.06 -7.42
N ILE A 74 -15.15 -11.77 -7.67
CA ILE A 74 -14.93 -10.70 -6.69
C ILE A 74 -15.88 -10.87 -5.51
N SER A 75 -17.19 -11.04 -5.75
CA SER A 75 -18.16 -11.22 -4.68
C SER A 75 -17.90 -12.47 -3.85
N HIS A 76 -17.41 -13.56 -4.46
CA HIS A 76 -17.00 -14.77 -3.74
C HIS A 76 -15.82 -14.50 -2.81
N ILE A 77 -14.75 -13.87 -3.31
CA ILE A 77 -13.56 -13.50 -2.53
C ILE A 77 -13.96 -12.60 -1.36
N VAL A 78 -14.71 -11.52 -1.63
CA VAL A 78 -15.14 -10.57 -0.59
C VAL A 78 -16.02 -11.26 0.45
N SER A 79 -16.93 -12.15 0.04
CA SER A 79 -17.78 -12.90 0.96
C SER A 79 -16.99 -13.84 1.86
N ASN A 80 -16.04 -14.60 1.29
CA ASN A 80 -15.18 -15.51 2.05
C ASN A 80 -14.33 -14.74 3.06
N LEU A 81 -13.64 -13.68 2.62
CA LEU A 81 -12.83 -12.83 3.51
C LEU A 81 -13.66 -12.15 4.59
N THR A 82 -14.89 -11.76 4.29
CA THR A 82 -15.81 -11.18 5.28
C THR A 82 -16.19 -12.21 6.34
N GLN A 83 -16.34 -13.48 5.98
CA GLN A 83 -16.63 -14.56 6.94
C GLN A 83 -15.42 -14.89 7.82
N THR A 84 -14.21 -14.91 7.25
CA THR A 84 -12.99 -15.30 7.96
C THR A 84 -12.36 -14.18 8.79
N HIS A 85 -12.44 -12.93 8.31
CA HIS A 85 -11.81 -11.76 8.96
C HIS A 85 -12.82 -10.73 9.49
N GLY A 86 -14.10 -10.80 9.11
CA GLY A 86 -15.14 -9.90 9.59
C GLY A 86 -15.20 -8.54 8.87
N THR A 87 -16.38 -7.92 8.91
CA THR A 87 -16.70 -6.64 8.25
C THR A 87 -15.95 -5.41 8.77
N ARG A 88 -15.17 -5.57 9.84
CA ARG A 88 -14.32 -4.52 10.40
C ARG A 88 -13.03 -4.35 9.61
N HIS A 89 -12.53 -5.44 9.05
CA HIS A 89 -11.30 -5.47 8.26
C HIS A 89 -11.56 -5.47 6.75
N ILE A 90 -12.77 -5.85 6.34
CA ILE A 90 -13.16 -6.00 4.93
C ILE A 90 -14.16 -4.92 4.52
N ASN A 91 -13.84 -4.18 3.47
CA ASN A 91 -14.72 -3.22 2.82
C ASN A 91 -15.68 -3.95 1.88
N VAL A 92 -16.90 -4.24 2.31
CA VAL A 92 -17.92 -4.95 1.51
C VAL A 92 -18.60 -4.11 0.41
N ARG A 93 -18.15 -2.86 0.18
CA ARG A 93 -18.74 -1.96 -0.82
C ARG A 93 -18.09 -2.16 -2.19
N GLU A 94 -18.46 -3.24 -2.88
CA GLU A 94 -17.93 -3.61 -4.20
C GLU A 94 -18.20 -2.59 -5.33
N HIS A 95 -18.95 -1.52 -5.07
CA HIS A 95 -19.18 -0.43 -6.02
C HIS A 95 -18.14 0.71 -5.91
N GLU A 96 -17.29 0.71 -4.87
CA GLU A 96 -16.28 1.76 -4.64
C GLU A 96 -15.02 1.52 -5.48
N TRP A 97 -15.17 1.64 -6.80
CA TRP A 97 -14.08 1.59 -7.76
C TRP A 97 -13.48 2.98 -7.99
N VAL A 98 -12.16 3.04 -8.11
CA VAL A 98 -11.43 4.25 -8.50
C VAL A 98 -10.41 3.91 -9.59
N PHE A 99 -10.11 4.85 -10.47
CA PHE A 99 -8.97 4.69 -11.37
C PHE A 99 -7.66 4.78 -10.58
N ASN A 100 -6.65 4.06 -11.06
CA ASN A 100 -5.30 4.07 -10.51
C ASN A 100 -4.30 4.28 -11.65
N ASN A 101 -3.49 5.33 -11.54
CA ASN A 101 -2.42 5.67 -12.48
C ASN A 101 -1.11 5.71 -11.70
N ALA A 102 -0.19 4.79 -12.00
CA ALA A 102 1.11 4.74 -11.36
C ALA A 102 2.16 4.05 -12.23
N GLY A 103 3.38 4.60 -12.27
CA GLY A 103 4.49 4.04 -13.03
C GLY A 103 4.26 3.97 -14.54
N GLY A 104 3.40 4.83 -15.08
CA GLY A 104 2.96 4.83 -16.48
C GLY A 104 1.83 3.84 -16.78
N ALA A 105 1.46 2.98 -15.84
CA ALA A 105 0.34 2.05 -15.98
C ALA A 105 -0.97 2.70 -15.52
N MET A 106 -2.09 2.26 -16.10
CA MET A 106 -3.44 2.69 -15.76
C MET A 106 -4.37 1.49 -15.63
N GLY A 107 -5.08 1.43 -14.52
CA GLY A 107 -6.12 0.44 -14.27
C GLY A 107 -7.24 1.00 -13.40
N ALA A 108 -8.14 0.12 -13.00
CA ALA A 108 -9.14 0.39 -11.97
C ALA A 108 -8.84 -0.48 -10.75
N MET A 109 -9.09 0.06 -9.56
CA MET A 109 -8.95 -0.68 -8.33
C MET A 109 -10.20 -0.59 -7.44
N TYR A 110 -10.43 -1.66 -6.69
CA TYR A 110 -11.39 -1.73 -5.60
C TYR A 110 -10.67 -2.20 -4.34
N ILE A 111 -10.73 -1.36 -3.29
CA ILE A 111 -10.03 -1.60 -2.03
C ILE A 111 -10.88 -2.51 -1.14
N ILE A 112 -10.42 -3.75 -0.94
CA ILE A 112 -11.02 -4.73 -0.03
C ILE A 112 -10.51 -4.48 1.40
N HIS A 113 -9.23 -4.19 1.57
CA HIS A 113 -8.61 -3.89 2.87
C HIS A 113 -7.49 -2.85 2.70
N ALA A 114 -7.34 -1.96 3.69
CA ALA A 114 -6.17 -1.11 3.83
C ALA A 114 -5.84 -0.87 5.31
N SER A 115 -4.57 -1.07 5.67
CA SER A 115 -3.96 -0.76 6.97
C SER A 115 -2.55 -0.17 6.75
N ILE A 116 -1.84 0.22 7.80
CA ILE A 116 -0.45 0.70 7.70
C ILE A 116 0.45 -0.42 7.19
N THR A 117 0.14 -1.69 7.51
CA THR A 117 1.01 -2.83 7.20
C THR A 117 0.56 -3.73 6.05
N GLU A 118 -0.70 -3.63 5.61
CA GLU A 118 -1.26 -4.45 4.53
C GLU A 118 -2.30 -3.69 3.70
N TYR A 119 -2.38 -3.99 2.41
CA TYR A 119 -3.60 -3.78 1.64
C TYR A 119 -3.97 -5.03 0.86
N LEU A 120 -5.26 -5.12 0.53
CA LEU A 120 -5.79 -6.11 -0.38
C LEU A 120 -6.76 -5.39 -1.33
N ILE A 121 -6.50 -5.47 -2.63
CA ILE A 121 -7.31 -4.81 -3.65
C ILE A 121 -7.62 -5.77 -4.79
N ILE A 122 -8.70 -5.51 -5.52
CA ILE A 122 -8.81 -5.96 -6.89
C ILE A 122 -8.20 -4.87 -7.76
N PHE A 123 -7.25 -5.22 -8.62
CA PHE A 123 -6.67 -4.31 -9.60
C PHE A 123 -6.65 -4.95 -10.98
N GLY A 124 -6.91 -4.16 -12.01
CA GLY A 124 -6.85 -4.63 -13.38
C GLY A 124 -7.38 -3.63 -14.39
N THR A 125 -7.52 -4.11 -15.62
CA THR A 125 -8.03 -3.31 -16.73
C THR A 125 -8.64 -4.21 -17.80
N PRO A 126 -9.78 -3.82 -18.39
CA PRO A 126 -10.31 -4.53 -19.54
C PRO A 126 -9.50 -4.29 -20.83
N LEU A 127 -8.68 -3.22 -20.88
CA LEU A 127 -8.01 -2.76 -22.11
C LEU A 127 -6.56 -3.25 -22.24
N GLY A 128 -5.90 -3.47 -21.11
CA GLY A 128 -4.46 -3.69 -21.05
C GLY A 128 -3.68 -2.46 -20.58
N THR A 129 -2.57 -2.68 -19.89
CA THR A 129 -1.66 -1.63 -19.45
C THR A 129 -0.27 -2.18 -19.15
N GLU A 130 0.75 -1.34 -19.22
CA GLU A 130 2.12 -1.69 -18.85
C GLU A 130 2.84 -0.51 -18.22
N GLY A 131 3.85 -0.80 -17.40
CA GLY A 131 4.60 0.24 -16.73
C GLY A 131 5.69 -0.29 -15.81
N HIS A 132 6.26 0.64 -15.07
CA HIS A 132 7.24 0.36 -14.05
C HIS A 132 6.54 -0.16 -12.79
N SER A 133 7.00 -1.27 -12.21
CA SER A 133 6.35 -1.90 -11.04
C SER A 133 6.43 -1.07 -9.76
N GLY A 134 7.35 -0.10 -9.71
CA GLY A 134 7.67 0.65 -8.50
C GLY A 134 8.70 -0.08 -7.64
N ARG A 135 9.40 0.68 -6.79
CA ARG A 135 10.32 0.13 -5.77
C ARG A 135 9.65 0.26 -4.42
N HIS A 136 8.98 -0.80 -3.99
CA HIS A 136 8.13 -0.75 -2.80
C HIS A 136 8.85 -1.20 -1.52
N THR A 137 8.35 -0.70 -0.40
CA THR A 137 8.74 -1.08 0.97
C THR A 137 7.96 -2.28 1.51
N ALA A 138 7.24 -2.96 0.62
CA ALA A 138 6.39 -4.11 0.88
C ALA A 138 6.67 -5.20 -0.16
N ASP A 139 6.38 -6.45 0.21
CA ASP A 139 6.20 -7.54 -0.75
C ASP A 139 4.82 -7.41 -1.37
N ASP A 140 4.71 -7.71 -2.66
CA ASP A 140 3.47 -7.61 -3.41
C ASP A 140 3.18 -8.92 -4.16
N TYR A 141 1.94 -9.38 -4.08
CA TYR A 141 1.47 -10.65 -4.61
C TYR A 141 0.26 -10.40 -5.51
N PHE A 142 0.45 -10.58 -6.82
CA PHE A 142 -0.62 -10.51 -7.80
C PHE A 142 -1.16 -11.92 -8.06
N ASN A 143 -2.28 -12.26 -7.44
CA ASN A 143 -3.02 -13.48 -7.77
C ASN A 143 -3.86 -13.22 -9.00
N ILE A 144 -3.47 -13.77 -10.15
CA ILE A 144 -4.11 -13.46 -11.43
C ILE A 144 -5.47 -14.16 -11.47
N LEU A 145 -6.55 -13.36 -11.48
CA LEU A 145 -7.94 -13.84 -11.49
C LEU A 145 -8.44 -14.10 -12.91
N LYS A 146 -8.02 -13.25 -13.85
CA LYS A 146 -8.42 -13.33 -15.26
C LYS A 146 -7.32 -12.75 -16.15
N GLY A 147 -7.21 -13.26 -17.37
CA GLY A 147 -6.22 -12.81 -18.33
C GLY A 147 -4.80 -13.21 -17.93
N GLU A 148 -3.83 -12.37 -18.27
CA GLU A 148 -2.42 -12.64 -18.00
C GLU A 148 -1.65 -11.39 -17.61
N GLN A 149 -0.74 -11.56 -16.66
CA GLN A 149 0.28 -10.58 -16.35
C GLN A 149 1.63 -11.04 -16.91
N TRP A 150 2.34 -10.14 -17.57
CA TRP A 150 3.69 -10.36 -18.07
C TRP A 150 4.66 -9.48 -17.29
N ALA A 151 5.89 -9.96 -17.08
CA ALA A 151 6.91 -9.18 -16.40
C ALA A 151 8.31 -9.52 -16.90
N PHE A 152 9.25 -8.60 -16.74
CA PHE A 152 10.67 -8.92 -16.85
C PHE A 152 11.51 -7.96 -15.99
N ALA A 153 12.66 -8.45 -15.54
CA ALA A 153 13.64 -7.64 -14.82
C ALA A 153 14.59 -6.95 -15.80
N ALA A 154 15.12 -5.78 -15.45
CA ALA A 154 16.10 -5.09 -16.28
C ALA A 154 17.31 -6.00 -16.59
N GLY A 155 17.63 -6.16 -17.87
CA GLY A 155 18.68 -7.08 -18.35
C GLY A 155 18.20 -8.51 -18.64
N GLY A 156 16.96 -8.86 -18.30
CA GLY A 156 16.31 -10.08 -18.76
C GLY A 156 15.99 -10.00 -20.26
N LEU A 157 16.27 -11.07 -20.99
CA LEU A 157 16.00 -11.17 -22.43
C LEU A 157 14.71 -11.94 -22.75
N GLU A 158 14.12 -12.57 -21.74
CA GLU A 158 12.90 -13.38 -21.85
C GLU A 158 11.86 -12.87 -20.86
N MET A 159 10.59 -12.95 -21.26
CA MET A 159 9.46 -12.54 -20.42
C MET A 159 9.00 -13.66 -19.49
N GLU A 160 8.63 -13.27 -18.27
CA GLU A 160 7.84 -14.09 -17.36
C GLU A 160 6.36 -13.93 -17.69
N ARG A 161 5.61 -15.05 -17.72
CA ARG A 161 4.16 -15.07 -18.04
C ARG A 161 3.39 -15.70 -16.89
N TYR A 162 2.42 -14.96 -16.37
CA TYR A 162 1.57 -15.33 -15.24
C TYR A 162 0.10 -15.39 -15.71
N PRO A 163 -0.43 -16.57 -16.08
CA PRO A 163 -1.83 -16.73 -16.49
C PRO A 163 -2.78 -16.75 -15.29
N ALA A 164 -4.09 -16.71 -15.54
CA ALA A 164 -5.12 -16.90 -14.51
C ALA A 164 -4.86 -18.15 -13.65
N GLY A 165 -5.04 -18.01 -12.33
CA GLY A 165 -4.73 -19.02 -11.33
C GLY A 165 -3.27 -19.07 -10.90
N SER A 166 -2.37 -18.27 -11.49
CA SER A 166 -0.98 -18.13 -11.01
C SER A 166 -0.81 -16.95 -10.04
N VAL A 167 0.37 -16.86 -9.42
CA VAL A 167 0.77 -15.73 -8.58
C VAL A 167 2.10 -15.15 -9.05
N HIS A 168 2.11 -13.84 -9.31
CA HIS A 168 3.35 -13.09 -9.49
C HIS A 168 3.72 -12.44 -8.16
N HIS A 169 4.82 -12.90 -7.55
CA HIS A 169 5.40 -12.29 -6.36
C HIS A 169 6.48 -11.29 -6.77
N LEU A 170 6.30 -10.03 -6.40
CA LEU A 170 7.29 -8.98 -6.51
C LEU A 170 7.90 -8.72 -5.12
N PRO A 171 9.15 -9.15 -4.86
CA PRO A 171 9.76 -8.97 -3.56
C PRO A 171 10.03 -7.50 -3.25
N ARG A 172 10.00 -7.17 -1.96
CA ARG A 172 10.34 -5.83 -1.47
C ARG A 172 11.64 -5.30 -2.09
N GLY A 173 11.59 -4.06 -2.60
CA GLY A 173 12.74 -3.36 -3.18
C GLY A 173 13.14 -3.80 -4.60
N ILE A 174 12.54 -4.88 -5.12
CA ILE A 174 12.74 -5.35 -6.49
C ILE A 174 11.85 -4.56 -7.44
N VAL A 175 12.34 -4.38 -8.66
CA VAL A 175 11.67 -3.63 -9.71
C VAL A 175 11.64 -4.48 -10.98
N LYS A 176 10.51 -4.44 -11.68
CA LYS A 176 10.31 -5.01 -13.00
C LYS A 176 9.55 -4.03 -13.89
N GLN A 177 9.63 -4.21 -15.20
CA GLN A 177 8.53 -3.79 -16.05
C GLN A 177 7.45 -4.87 -15.94
N TYR A 178 6.20 -4.46 -15.82
CA TYR A 178 5.07 -5.37 -15.83
C TYR A 178 4.04 -4.91 -16.87
N LYS A 179 3.20 -5.84 -17.30
CA LYS A 179 2.09 -5.62 -18.20
C LYS A 179 0.90 -6.46 -17.76
N MET A 180 -0.23 -5.82 -17.48
CA MET A 180 -1.54 -6.47 -17.45
C MET A 180 -2.01 -6.55 -18.91
N HIS A 181 -1.98 -7.73 -19.53
CA HIS A 181 -2.00 -7.83 -21.00
C HIS A 181 -3.29 -7.33 -21.67
N GLU A 182 -4.34 -8.14 -21.69
CA GLU A 182 -5.66 -7.77 -22.22
C GLU A 182 -6.70 -8.41 -21.30
N GLY A 183 -7.69 -7.63 -20.84
CA GLY A 183 -8.72 -8.15 -19.93
C GLY A 183 -8.18 -8.70 -18.61
N CYS A 184 -7.02 -8.25 -18.14
CA CYS A 184 -6.33 -8.83 -17.00
C CYS A 184 -6.77 -8.20 -15.67
N TRP A 185 -7.06 -9.05 -14.68
CA TRP A 185 -7.49 -8.68 -13.34
C TRP A 185 -6.79 -9.56 -12.31
N ALA A 186 -6.39 -8.97 -11.18
CA ALA A 186 -5.71 -9.66 -10.10
C ALA A 186 -6.31 -9.28 -8.73
N LEU A 187 -6.24 -10.24 -7.80
CA LEU A 187 -6.30 -9.96 -6.37
C LEU A 187 -4.87 -9.63 -5.92
N GLU A 188 -4.62 -8.36 -5.69
CA GLU A 188 -3.32 -7.83 -5.32
C GLU A 188 -3.22 -7.66 -3.81
N TYR A 189 -2.24 -8.34 -3.22
CA TYR A 189 -1.97 -8.32 -1.79
C TYR A 189 -0.57 -7.79 -1.55
N ALA A 190 -0.47 -6.65 -0.86
CA ALA A 190 0.81 -6.13 -0.39
C ALA A 190 0.93 -6.21 1.13
N ARG A 191 2.13 -6.57 1.60
CA ARG A 191 2.48 -6.63 3.02
C ARG A 191 3.83 -5.97 3.30
N GLY A 192 3.84 -5.01 4.22
CA GLY A 192 4.97 -4.13 4.49
C GLY A 192 4.50 -2.71 4.80
N TRP A 193 5.34 -1.71 4.65
CA TRP A 193 4.94 -0.33 5.00
C TRP A 193 4.15 0.34 3.88
N ILE A 194 2.82 0.20 3.91
CA ILE A 194 1.90 0.64 2.84
C ILE A 194 1.94 2.16 2.61
N PRO A 195 1.91 3.04 3.64
CA PRO A 195 1.94 4.49 3.40
C PRO A 195 3.17 4.97 2.63
N LEU A 196 4.29 4.24 2.71
CA LEU A 196 5.51 4.57 1.98
C LEU A 196 5.45 4.20 0.49
N MET A 197 4.42 3.45 0.05
CA MET A 197 4.14 3.16 -1.36
C MET A 197 3.31 4.28 -2.02
N LEU A 198 2.52 5.03 -1.25
CA LEU A 198 1.61 6.06 -1.76
C LEU A 198 2.27 7.15 -2.62
N PRO A 199 3.50 7.62 -2.35
CA PRO A 199 4.15 8.59 -3.24
C PRO A 199 4.31 8.10 -4.68
N PHE A 200 4.58 6.80 -4.86
CA PHE A 200 4.61 6.20 -6.19
C PHE A 200 3.20 6.10 -6.77
N GLY A 201 2.23 5.63 -5.97
CA GLY A 201 0.83 5.48 -6.38
C GLY A 201 0.13 6.78 -6.78
N PHE A 202 0.64 7.94 -6.37
CA PHE A 202 0.09 9.26 -6.73
C PHE A 202 0.97 10.08 -7.69
N ALA A 203 2.16 9.60 -8.01
CA ALA A 203 3.12 10.38 -8.81
C ALA A 203 2.50 10.81 -10.15
N ASP A 204 1.94 9.86 -10.90
CA ASP A 204 1.32 10.15 -12.21
C ASP A 204 0.07 11.01 -12.08
N THR A 205 -0.67 10.94 -10.97
CA THR A 205 -1.78 11.88 -10.73
C THR A 205 -1.29 13.32 -10.63
N PHE A 206 -0.18 13.56 -9.94
CA PHE A 206 0.37 14.91 -9.77
C PHE A 206 1.19 15.40 -10.97
N SER A 207 1.77 14.51 -11.78
CA SER A 207 2.66 14.89 -12.88
C SER A 207 2.15 14.58 -14.28
N SER A 208 1.04 13.85 -14.42
CA SER A 208 0.49 13.43 -15.71
C SER A 208 -1.01 13.75 -15.83
N THR A 209 -1.86 13.10 -15.04
CA THR A 209 -3.32 13.14 -15.28
C THR A 209 -4.02 14.35 -14.68
N PHE A 210 -3.50 14.88 -13.56
CA PHE A 210 -4.15 15.93 -12.76
C PHE A 210 -5.59 15.60 -12.34
N ASP A 211 -5.92 14.31 -12.21
CA ASP A 211 -7.23 13.84 -11.81
C ASP A 211 -7.41 13.90 -10.28
N PHE A 212 -7.59 15.11 -9.77
CA PHE A 212 -7.80 15.37 -8.34
C PHE A 212 -9.09 14.78 -7.77
N PRO A 213 -10.22 14.68 -8.50
CA PRO A 213 -11.37 13.92 -8.04
C PRO A 213 -11.03 12.45 -7.71
N THR A 214 -10.38 11.74 -8.63
CA THR A 214 -9.94 10.34 -8.39
C THR A 214 -8.95 10.26 -7.23
N LEU A 215 -8.04 11.23 -7.10
CA LEU A 215 -7.14 11.32 -5.95
C LEU A 215 -7.92 11.42 -4.63
N TRP A 216 -8.92 12.29 -4.57
CA TRP A 216 -9.74 12.48 -3.38
C TRP A 216 -10.47 11.20 -3.00
N ASP A 217 -11.12 10.54 -3.96
CA ASP A 217 -11.84 9.29 -3.71
C ASP A 217 -10.89 8.21 -3.19
N THR A 218 -9.70 8.09 -3.81
CA THR A 218 -8.66 7.14 -3.38
C THR A 218 -8.20 7.41 -1.95
N VAL A 219 -7.88 8.67 -1.62
CA VAL A 219 -7.44 9.07 -0.27
C VAL A 219 -8.55 8.86 0.75
N TYR A 220 -9.79 9.21 0.41
CA TYR A 220 -10.94 9.07 1.28
C TYR A 220 -11.21 7.58 1.62
N VAL A 221 -11.30 6.72 0.60
CA VAL A 221 -11.52 5.28 0.80
C VAL A 221 -10.36 4.65 1.58
N THR A 222 -9.12 4.90 1.15
CA THR A 222 -7.92 4.35 1.81
C THR A 222 -7.83 4.81 3.27
N GLY A 223 -7.97 6.12 3.52
CA GLY A 223 -7.89 6.70 4.85
C GLY A 223 -9.00 6.18 5.77
N ARG A 224 -10.23 6.05 5.26
CA ARG A 224 -11.35 5.47 6.01
C ARG A 224 -11.06 4.02 6.41
N GLU A 225 -10.59 3.18 5.49
CA GLU A 225 -10.28 1.77 5.82
C GLU A 225 -9.07 1.65 6.75
N MET A 226 -8.02 2.46 6.57
CA MET A 226 -6.87 2.50 7.48
C MET A 226 -7.29 2.92 8.90
N ILE A 227 -8.11 3.97 9.04
CA ILE A 227 -8.62 4.41 10.35
C ILE A 227 -9.48 3.34 11.00
N ARG A 228 -10.38 2.68 10.24
CA ARG A 228 -11.22 1.60 10.77
C ARG A 228 -10.37 0.44 11.31
N ASN A 229 -9.31 0.06 10.60
CA ASN A 229 -8.38 -0.96 11.05
C ASN A 229 -7.61 -0.53 12.32
N LEU A 230 -7.12 0.71 12.37
CA LEU A 230 -6.44 1.24 13.56
C LEU A 230 -7.33 1.25 14.80
N LEU A 231 -8.61 1.60 14.66
CA LEU A 231 -9.57 1.61 15.78
C LEU A 231 -9.82 0.23 16.40
N VAL A 232 -9.52 -0.85 15.68
CA VAL A 232 -9.63 -2.23 16.18
C VAL A 232 -8.27 -2.85 16.50
N GLY A 233 -7.22 -2.03 16.59
CA GLY A 233 -5.87 -2.46 16.96
C GLY A 233 -5.05 -3.08 15.82
N LYS A 234 -5.55 -3.05 14.58
CA LYS A 234 -4.80 -3.46 13.40
C LYS A 234 -3.94 -2.29 12.93
N ILE A 235 -2.63 -2.46 13.03
CA ILE A 235 -1.63 -1.55 12.48
C ILE A 235 -1.46 -1.87 11.01
#